data_AF-A0A1G9PBP9-F1
#
_entry.id   AF-A0A1G9PBP9-F1
#
_cell.length_a   1.000
_cell.length_b   1.000
_cell.length_c   1.000
_cell.angle_alpha   90.00
_cell.angle_beta   90.00
_cell.angle_gamma   90.00
#
_symmetry.space_group_name_H-M   'P 1'
#
loop_
_entity.id
_entity.type
_entity.pdbx_description
1 polymer ?
#
loop_
_entity_poly.entity_id
_entity_poly.type
_entity_poly.pdbx_seq_one_letter_code
_entity_poly.pdbx_strand_id
1 'polypeptide(L)'
;MGGTHRIRLTERDSMERGVRCPNCGSYTSFHDIIATGHCRGIHRREEPCETALAIDLVVREVEIHEREFEAESVGTLEPED
;
A
#
# COMPACT_ATOMS: atom_id res chain seq x y z
N MET A 1 -11.85 1.92 -26.73
CA MET A 1 -12.57 1.65 -25.47
C MET A 1 -11.54 1.22 -24.43
N GLY A 2 -10.98 2.15 -23.65
CA GLY A 2 -10.06 1.83 -22.57
C GLY A 2 -10.86 1.64 -21.28
N GLY A 3 -11.06 0.40 -20.86
CA GLY A 3 -11.71 0.11 -19.58
C GLY A 3 -10.78 0.43 -18.41
N THR A 4 -11.27 1.18 -17.44
CA THR A 4 -10.54 1.40 -16.18
C THR A 4 -10.59 0.12 -15.35
N HIS A 5 -9.45 -0.54 -15.17
CA HIS A 5 -9.33 -1.70 -14.29
C HIS A 5 -8.88 -1.25 -12.90
N ARG A 6 -9.76 -1.43 -11.90
CA ARG A 6 -9.43 -1.18 -10.49
C ARG A 6 -8.97 -2.46 -9.82
N ILE A 7 -7.78 -2.42 -9.24
CA ILE A 7 -7.22 -3.52 -8.45
C ILE A 7 -7.06 -3.01 -7.02
N ARG A 8 -7.61 -3.74 -6.05
CA ARG A 8 -7.36 -3.46 -4.64
C ARG A 8 -6.02 -4.06 -4.27
N LEU A 9 -5.10 -3.22 -3.81
CA LEU A 9 -3.82 -3.67 -3.30
C LEU A 9 -3.95 -3.94 -1.80
N THR A 10 -3.39 -5.07 -1.36
CA THR A 10 -3.22 -5.37 0.07
C THR A 10 -1.82 -4.95 0.53
N GLU A 11 -1.62 -4.90 1.84
CA GLU A 11 -0.32 -4.58 2.44
C GLU A 11 0.79 -5.55 1.95
N ARG A 12 0.45 -6.82 1.81
CA ARG A 12 1.32 -7.84 1.22
C ARG A 12 1.70 -7.53 -0.23
N ASP A 13 0.75 -7.02 -1.02
CA ASP A 13 1.00 -6.63 -2.41
C ASP A 13 1.87 -5.38 -2.52
N SER A 14 1.92 -4.56 -1.48
CA SER A 14 2.79 -3.38 -1.41
C SER A 14 4.20 -3.73 -0.94
N MET A 15 4.33 -4.69 -0.03
CA MET A 15 5.59 -5.00 0.66
C MET A 15 6.36 -6.17 0.04
N GLU A 16 5.67 -7.24 -0.36
CA GLU A 16 6.31 -8.49 -0.82
C GLU A 16 6.21 -8.69 -2.32
N ARG A 17 5.24 -8.02 -2.96
CA ARG A 17 4.94 -8.22 -4.38
C ARG A 17 4.88 -6.88 -5.11
N GLY A 18 4.87 -6.96 -6.42
CA GLY A 18 4.67 -5.87 -7.34
C GLY A 18 3.44 -6.16 -8.18
N VAL A 19 3.08 -5.20 -9.01
CA VAL A 19 1.91 -5.31 -9.88
C VAL A 19 2.39 -5.67 -11.28
N ARG A 20 1.70 -6.62 -11.93
CA ARG A 20 1.87 -6.81 -13.37
C ARG A 20 1.03 -5.78 -14.10
N CYS A 21 1.67 -4.99 -14.95
CA CYS A 21 0.96 -4.05 -15.80
C CYS A 21 -0.05 -4.81 -16.66
N PRO A 22 -1.35 -4.51 -16.58
CA PRO A 22 -2.36 -5.23 -17.36
C PRO A 22 -2.22 -4.97 -18.86
N ASN A 23 -1.52 -3.90 -19.26
CA ASN A 23 -1.32 -3.51 -20.64
C ASN A 23 -0.11 -4.22 -21.28
N CYS A 24 1.07 -4.17 -20.66
CA CYS A 24 2.30 -4.76 -21.23
C CYS A 24 2.78 -6.05 -20.54
N GLY A 25 2.15 -6.48 -19.45
CA GLY A 25 2.52 -7.68 -18.70
C GLY A 25 3.80 -7.56 -17.87
N SER A 26 4.53 -6.44 -17.99
CA SER A 26 5.73 -6.16 -17.22
C SER A 26 5.43 -6.14 -15.73
N TYR A 27 6.28 -6.78 -14.95
CA TYR A 27 6.24 -6.68 -13.50
C TYR A 27 6.92 -5.39 -13.06
N THR A 28 6.28 -4.64 -12.16
CA THR A 28 6.86 -3.45 -11.54
C THR A 28 6.56 -3.46 -10.05
N SER A 29 7.58 -3.17 -9.23
CA SER A 29 7.39 -3.07 -7.79
C SER A 29 6.48 -1.88 -7.46
N PHE A 30 5.65 -1.97 -6.42
CA PHE A 30 4.73 -0.89 -6.10
C PHE A 30 5.46 0.43 -5.80
N HIS A 31 6.63 0.35 -5.16
CA HIS A 31 7.52 1.49 -4.90
C HIS A 31 7.98 2.17 -6.20
N ASP A 32 8.38 1.39 -7.22
CA ASP A 32 8.78 1.96 -8.52
C ASP A 32 7.61 2.64 -9.24
N ILE A 33 6.39 2.09 -9.14
CA ILE A 33 5.21 2.71 -9.75
C ILE A 33 4.89 4.04 -9.07
N ILE A 34 4.92 4.10 -7.73
CA ILE A 34 4.68 5.36 -6.98
C ILE A 34 5.75 6.40 -7.33
N ALA A 35 7.02 6.00 -7.37
CA ALA A 35 8.12 6.91 -7.63
C ALA A 35 8.07 7.53 -9.04
N THR A 36 7.42 6.87 -9.99
CA THR A 36 7.41 7.26 -11.40
C THR A 36 6.08 7.77 -11.89
N GLY A 37 4.98 7.29 -11.30
CA GLY A 37 3.62 7.53 -11.78
C GLY A 37 3.27 6.80 -13.09
N HIS A 38 4.16 6.00 -13.67
CA HIS A 38 3.91 5.33 -14.94
C HIS A 38 4.64 3.99 -15.08
N CYS A 39 4.09 3.10 -15.91
CA CYS A 39 4.75 1.86 -16.27
C CYS A 39 6.02 2.16 -17.08
N ARG A 40 7.12 1.46 -16.75
CA ARG A 40 8.38 1.53 -17.51
C ARG A 40 8.54 0.37 -18.50
N GLY A 41 7.52 -0.47 -18.65
CA GLY A 41 7.53 -1.61 -19.56
C GLY A 41 7.37 -1.21 -21.03
N ILE A 42 7.44 -2.18 -21.93
CA ILE A 42 7.30 -2.00 -23.39
C ILE A 42 6.08 -2.80 -23.84
N HIS A 43 5.16 -2.20 -24.59
CA HIS A 43 3.93 -2.87 -25.03
C HIS A 43 4.17 -3.76 -26.26
N ARG A 44 5.03 -3.33 -27.21
CA ARG A 44 5.51 -4.10 -28.39
C ARG A 44 6.86 -3.58 -28.87
N ARG A 45 7.80 -4.50 -29.17
CA ARG A 45 9.16 -4.40 -29.77
C ARG A 45 10.04 -3.16 -29.49
N GLU A 46 9.52 -1.94 -29.37
CA GLU A 46 10.22 -0.70 -29.04
C GLU A 46 9.30 0.41 -28.46
N GLU A 47 7.98 0.21 -28.36
CA GLU A 47 7.06 1.26 -27.90
C GLU A 47 6.87 1.26 -26.37
N PRO A 48 7.11 2.39 -25.69
CA PRO A 48 6.94 2.51 -24.24
C PRO A 48 5.47 2.28 -23.85
N CYS A 49 5.28 1.65 -22.69
CA CYS A 49 3.94 1.43 -22.15
C CYS A 49 3.41 2.72 -21.51
N GLU A 50 2.39 3.32 -22.11
CA GLU A 50 1.76 4.56 -21.62
C GLU A 50 0.78 4.36 -20.43
N THR A 51 0.90 3.25 -19.71
CA THR A 51 0.04 2.99 -18.55
C THR A 51 0.46 3.89 -17.39
N ALA A 52 -0.42 4.79 -16.97
CA ALA A 52 -0.24 5.67 -15.82
C ALA A 52 -0.89 5.11 -14.55
N LEU A 53 -0.36 5.51 -13.39
CA LEU A 53 -0.93 5.20 -12.09
C LEU A 53 -2.03 6.21 -11.73
N ALA A 54 -3.16 5.70 -11.24
CA ALA A 54 -4.17 6.49 -10.55
C ALA A 54 -4.35 5.94 -9.13
N ILE A 55 -4.26 6.79 -8.11
CA ILE A 55 -4.43 6.42 -6.70
C ILE A 55 -5.71 7.08 -6.17
N ASP A 56 -6.63 6.25 -5.70
CA ASP A 56 -7.80 6.68 -4.92
C ASP A 56 -7.50 6.44 -3.43
N LEU A 57 -7.25 7.51 -2.65
CA LEU A 57 -7.11 7.40 -1.20
C LEU A 57 -8.48 7.46 -0.53
N VAL A 58 -8.89 6.36 0.11
CA VAL A 58 -10.14 6.30 0.87
C VAL A 58 -9.83 6.33 2.35
N VAL A 59 -10.03 7.48 3.00
CA VAL A 59 -9.95 7.62 4.45
C VAL A 59 -11.30 7.25 5.05
N ARG A 60 -11.31 6.35 6.03
CA ARG A 60 -12.50 5.98 6.81
C ARG A 60 -12.27 6.40 8.25
N GLU A 61 -13.25 7.06 8.84
CA GLU A 61 -13.29 7.27 10.28
C GLU A 61 -13.48 5.91 10.95
N VAL A 62 -12.50 5.50 11.75
CA VAL A 62 -12.62 4.35 12.64
C VAL A 62 -12.82 4.90 14.03
N GLU A 63 -13.95 4.58 14.66
CA GLU A 63 -14.17 4.86 16.07
C GLU A 63 -13.12 4.09 16.88
N ILE A 64 -12.10 4.80 17.35
CA ILE A 64 -11.09 4.23 18.24
C ILE A 64 -11.75 4.12 19.61
N HIS A 65 -12.22 2.93 19.97
CA HIS A 65 -12.56 2.65 21.36
C HIS A 65 -11.26 2.55 22.16
N GLU A 66 -10.95 3.62 22.90
CA GLU A 66 -9.97 3.57 23.98
C GLU A 66 -10.40 2.48 24.97
N ARG A 67 -9.70 1.35 24.95
CA ARG A 67 -9.77 0.42 26.08
C ARG A 67 -8.99 1.08 27.21
N GLU A 68 -9.72 1.57 28.20
CA GLU A 68 -9.15 1.93 29.50
C GLU A 68 -8.35 0.72 30.00
N PHE A 69 -7.02 0.83 29.98
CA PHE A 69 -6.17 -0.08 30.71
C PHE A 69 -6.39 0.25 32.19
N GLU A 70 -7.14 -0.57 32.91
CA GLU A 70 -7.12 -0.56 34.37
C GLU A 70 -5.68 -0.81 34.79
N ALA A 71 -5.00 0.27 35.20
CA ALA A 71 -3.72 0.18 35.88
C ALA A 71 -3.99 -0.46 37.25
N GLU A 72 -4.04 -1.79 37.29
CA GLU A 72 -3.96 -2.54 38.53
C GLU A 72 -2.59 -2.24 39.17
N SER A 73 -2.61 -1.22 40.03
CA SER A 73 -1.78 -1.01 41.22
C SER A 73 -0.36 -1.59 41.12
N VAL A 74 0.57 -0.79 40.57
CA VAL A 74 2.00 -0.97 40.87
C VAL A 74 2.16 -0.71 42.37
N GLY A 75 2.35 -1.79 43.13
CA GLY A 75 2.51 -1.75 44.57
C GLY A 75 3.63 -0.79 45.00
N THR A 76 3.34 0.00 46.03
CA THR A 76 4.29 0.85 46.73
C THR A 76 5.49 0.02 47.17
N LEU A 77 6.66 0.25 46.56
CA LEU A 77 7.92 -0.28 47.08
C LEU A 77 8.29 0.54 48.32
N GLU A 78 8.19 -0.07 49.50
CA GLU A 78 8.74 0.50 50.73
C GLU A 78 10.27 0.52 50.65
N PRO A 79 10.93 1.61 51.06
CA PRO A 79 12.39 1.67 51.09
C PRO A 79 12.92 0.77 52.21
N GLU A 80 13.81 -0.17 51.85
CA GLU A 80 14.55 -0.99 52.82
C GLU A 80 15.61 -0.12 53.55
N ASP A 81 15.65 -0.23 54.88
CA ASP A 81 16.57 0.44 55.82
C ASP A 81 18.06 0.11 55.59
#